data_AF-A0AAV4AEH5-F1
#
_entry.id   AF-A0AAV4AEH5-F1
#
_cell.length_a   1.000
_cell.length_b   1.000
_cell.length_c   1.000
_cell.angle_alpha   90.00
_cell.angle_beta   90.00
_cell.angle_gamma   90.00
#
_symmetry.space_group_name_H-M   'P 1'
#
loop_
_entity.id
_entity.type
_entity.pdbx_description
1 polymer ?
#
loop_
_entity_poly.entity_id
_entity_poly.type
_entity_poly.pdbx_seq_one_letter_code
_entity_poly.pdbx_strand_id
1 'polypeptide(L)'
;MKRTVISRYQFWTCVKEEGRPFEDFCTHLQYLARQWDFAEMDNMVRDKIVFSIKEKPLKERLLREDNPTLQKVKDLCLAFEITQIEIKKMNKAGRTTSGNDQSRSVAPLQQVKKEEICT
;
A
#
# COMPACT_ATOMS: atom_id res chain seq x y z
N MET A 1 5.90 -4.18 36.06
CA MET A 1 5.33 -2.82 36.16
C MET A 1 5.06 -2.30 34.75
N LYS A 2 3.79 -2.09 34.36
CA LYS A 2 3.42 -1.59 33.03
C LYS A 2 3.59 -0.07 32.97
N ARG A 3 4.38 0.44 32.02
CA ARG A 3 4.60 1.89 31.85
C ARG A 3 3.57 2.47 30.87
N THR A 4 2.35 2.68 31.36
CA THR A 4 1.18 3.06 30.55
C THR A 4 1.41 4.24 29.61
N VAL A 5 2.13 5.28 30.04
CA VAL A 5 2.41 6.45 29.19
C VAL A 5 3.30 6.07 27.99
N ILE A 6 4.37 5.30 28.22
CA ILE A 6 5.29 4.85 27.15
C ILE A 6 4.58 3.90 26.19
N SER A 7 3.77 2.99 26.73
CA SER A 7 2.91 2.08 25.98
C SER A 7 1.97 2.82 25.01
N ARG A 8 1.26 3.82 25.51
CA ARG A 8 0.36 4.65 24.70
C ARG A 8 1.12 5.47 23.67
N TYR A 9 2.27 6.02 24.06
CA TYR A 9 3.16 6.72 23.13
C TYR A 9 3.52 5.83 21.93
N GLN A 10 3.92 4.57 22.16
CA GLN A 10 4.24 3.62 21.08
C GLN A 10 3.04 3.34 20.16
N PHE A 11 1.82 3.23 20.70
CA PHE A 11 0.62 3.07 19.89
C PHE A 11 0.36 4.31 19.01
N TRP A 12 0.42 5.50 19.60
CA TRP A 12 0.13 6.75 18.90
C TRP A 12 1.19 7.13 17.86
N THR A 13 2.45 6.76 18.08
CA THR A 13 3.54 6.98 17.12
C THR A 13 3.72 5.86 16.10
N CYS A 14 2.97 4.75 16.19
CA CYS A 14 2.98 3.70 15.18
C CYS A 14 2.57 4.26 13.81
N VAL A 15 3.38 3.99 12.78
CA VAL A 15 3.13 4.45 11.40
C VAL A 15 3.00 3.23 10.49
N LYS A 16 2.06 3.27 9.54
CA LYS A 16 2.03 2.30 8.45
C LYS A 16 3.25 2.52 7.58
N GLU A 17 4.13 1.52 7.54
CA GLU A 17 5.28 1.50 6.64
C GLU A 17 4.83 1.56 5.17
N GLU A 18 5.63 2.22 4.34
CA GLU A 18 5.39 2.28 2.91
C GLU A 18 5.49 0.87 2.30
N GLY A 19 4.56 0.54 1.40
CA GLY A 19 4.48 -0.79 0.80
C GLY A 19 3.91 -1.90 1.68
N ARG A 20 3.80 -1.71 3.00
CA ARG A 20 3.16 -2.70 3.89
C ARG A 20 1.65 -2.81 3.57
N PRO A 21 1.06 -4.00 3.46
CA PRO A 21 -0.39 -4.18 3.31
C PRO A 21 -1.18 -3.50 4.43
N PHE A 22 -2.39 -3.03 4.13
CA PHE A 22 -3.27 -2.43 5.14
C PHE A 22 -3.62 -3.42 6.26
N GLU A 23 -3.89 -4.67 5.92
CA GLU A 23 -4.30 -5.72 6.87
C GLU A 23 -3.24 -5.98 7.96
N ASP A 24 -1.96 -6.02 7.57
CA ASP A 24 -0.84 -6.17 8.50
C ASP A 24 -0.75 -5.01 9.48
N PHE A 25 -0.96 -3.79 8.99
CA PHE A 25 -0.98 -2.60 9.84
C PHE A 25 -2.15 -2.63 10.82
N CYS A 26 -3.35 -2.99 10.37
CA CYS A 26 -4.52 -3.14 11.23
C CYS A 26 -4.29 -4.20 12.32
N THR A 27 -3.75 -5.36 11.94
CA THR A 27 -3.44 -6.46 12.87
C THR A 27 -2.43 -6.01 13.93
N HIS A 28 -1.40 -5.27 13.53
CA HIS A 28 -0.41 -4.73 14.46
C HIS A 28 -1.03 -3.72 15.44
N LEU A 29 -1.89 -2.81 14.99
CA LEU A 29 -2.59 -1.88 15.87
C LEU A 29 -3.50 -2.59 16.86
N GLN A 30 -4.23 -3.62 16.43
CA GLN A 30 -5.08 -4.43 17.32
C GLN A 30 -4.25 -5.18 18.37
N TYR A 31 -3.09 -5.71 17.98
CA TYR A 31 -2.14 -6.33 18.91
C TYR A 31 -1.66 -5.31 19.96
N LEU A 32 -1.22 -4.13 19.53
CA LEU A 32 -0.79 -3.08 20.46
C LEU A 32 -1.94 -2.65 21.38
N ALA A 33 -3.15 -2.44 20.86
CA ALA A 33 -4.30 -2.04 21.66
C ALA A 33 -4.61 -3.04 22.78
N ARG A 34 -4.56 -4.35 22.47
CA ARG A 34 -4.73 -5.45 23.43
C ARG A 34 -3.59 -5.50 24.46
N GLN A 35 -2.34 -5.44 24.01
CA GLN A 35 -1.17 -5.43 24.90
C GLN A 35 -1.23 -4.26 25.89
N TRP A 36 -1.70 -3.11 25.44
CA TRP A 36 -1.79 -1.89 26.25
C TRP A 36 -3.06 -1.77 27.08
N ASP A 37 -4.01 -2.71 26.94
CA ASP A 37 -5.23 -2.82 27.75
C ASP A 37 -6.04 -1.50 27.72
N PHE A 38 -6.25 -0.97 26.51
CA PHE A 38 -7.19 0.13 26.33
C PHE A 38 -8.61 -0.36 26.63
N ALA A 39 -9.38 0.39 27.42
CA ALA A 39 -10.79 0.06 27.67
C ALA A 39 -11.60 0.05 26.35
N GLU A 40 -11.37 1.08 25.53
CA GLU A 40 -12.10 1.31 24.27
C GLU A 40 -11.24 0.92 23.06
N MET A 41 -10.75 -0.34 23.02
CA MET A 41 -9.79 -0.79 22.00
C MET A 41 -10.25 -0.50 20.56
N ASP A 42 -11.50 -0.79 20.25
CA ASP A 42 -12.03 -0.64 18.89
C ASP A 42 -12.07 0.84 18.46
N ASN A 43 -12.45 1.73 19.37
CA ASN A 43 -12.43 3.18 19.14
C ASN A 43 -11.00 3.68 18.94
N MET A 44 -10.05 3.24 19.78
CA MET A 44 -8.65 3.65 19.66
C MET A 44 -8.03 3.19 18.33
N VAL A 45 -8.27 1.95 17.92
CA VAL A 45 -7.77 1.42 16.65
C VAL A 45 -8.44 2.11 15.47
N ARG A 46 -9.76 2.31 15.52
CA ARG A 46 -10.52 3.02 14.48
C ARG A 46 -9.94 4.42 14.25
N ASP A 47 -9.85 5.21 15.31
CA ASP A 47 -9.41 6.61 15.23
C ASP A 47 -7.96 6.68 14.75
N LYS A 48 -7.10 5.77 15.25
CA LYS A 48 -5.72 5.66 14.80
C LYS A 48 -5.60 5.33 13.32
N ILE A 49 -6.43 4.43 12.78
CA ILE A 49 -6.47 4.13 11.34
C ILE A 49 -6.83 5.39 10.56
N VAL A 50 -7.94 6.04 10.91
CA VAL A 50 -8.43 7.26 10.22
C VAL A 50 -7.37 8.36 10.20
N PHE A 51 -6.66 8.57 11.32
CA PHE A 51 -5.60 9.56 11.40
C PHE A 51 -4.35 9.19 10.58
N SER A 52 -4.08 7.89 10.43
CA SER A 52 -2.88 7.39 9.74
C SER A 52 -3.02 7.34 8.21
N ILE A 53 -4.23 7.50 7.67
CA ILE A 53 -4.47 7.50 6.21
C ILE A 53 -3.92 8.78 5.58
N LYS A 54 -3.15 8.57 4.50
CA LYS A 54 -2.52 9.64 3.70
C LYS A 54 -3.31 9.93 2.42
N GLU A 55 -4.03 8.93 1.92
CA GLU A 55 -4.79 8.99 0.69
C GLU A 55 -6.03 9.87 0.88
N LYS A 56 -5.93 11.11 0.38
CA LYS A 56 -6.97 12.13 0.54
C LYS A 56 -8.39 11.64 0.19
N PRO A 57 -8.63 10.93 -0.93
CA PRO A 57 -9.99 10.46 -1.27
C PRO A 57 -10.56 9.47 -0.23
N LEU A 58 -9.73 8.57 0.29
CA LEU A 58 -10.14 7.61 1.32
C LEU A 58 -10.40 8.34 2.65
N LYS A 59 -9.52 9.27 3.03
CA LYS A 59 -9.68 10.06 4.24
C LYS A 59 -10.96 10.89 4.23
N GLU A 60 -11.26 11.56 3.11
CA GLU A 60 -12.51 12.31 2.92
C GLU A 60 -13.75 11.41 2.92
N ARG A 61 -13.65 10.17 2.41
CA ARG A 61 -14.75 9.21 2.50
C ARG A 61 -15.02 8.81 3.95
N LEU A 62 -13.97 8.46 4.69
CA LEU A 62 -14.08 8.03 6.08
C LEU A 62 -14.60 9.12 7.01
N LEU A 63 -14.15 10.37 6.83
CA LEU A 63 -14.60 11.51 7.64
C LEU A 63 -16.06 11.94 7.35
N ARG A 64 -16.67 11.43 6.27
CA ARG A 64 -18.09 11.64 5.96
C ARG A 64 -19.01 10.57 6.55
N GLU A 65 -18.48 9.42 6.95
CA GLU A 65 -19.28 8.40 7.62
C GLU A 65 -19.69 8.91 9.01
N ASP A 66 -20.96 8.75 9.36
CA ASP A 66 -21.44 9.08 10.70
C ASP A 66 -21.09 7.94 11.66
N ASN A 67 -20.23 8.23 12.64
CA ASN A 67 -19.73 7.32 13.66
C ASN A 67 -19.43 5.88 13.16
N PRO A 68 -18.49 5.70 12.22
CA PRO A 68 -18.22 4.38 11.66
C PRO A 68 -17.67 3.42 12.73
N THR A 69 -18.01 2.13 12.61
CA THR A 69 -17.42 1.07 13.43
C THR A 69 -16.00 0.76 12.97
N LEU A 70 -15.18 0.12 13.81
CA LEU A 70 -13.86 -0.36 13.40
C LEU A 70 -13.95 -1.27 12.16
N GLN A 71 -14.92 -2.18 12.13
CA GLN A 71 -15.10 -3.08 10.99
C GLN A 71 -15.42 -2.30 9.70
N LYS A 72 -16.31 -1.30 9.77
CA LYS A 72 -16.63 -0.44 8.62
C LYS A 72 -15.39 0.28 8.07
N VAL A 73 -14.55 0.82 8.95
CA VAL A 73 -13.29 1.48 8.57
C VAL A 73 -12.34 0.48 7.90
N LYS A 74 -12.19 -0.72 8.46
CA LYS A 74 -11.36 -1.79 7.86
C LYS A 74 -11.82 -2.16 6.46
N ASP A 75 -13.13 -2.37 6.28
CA ASP A 75 -13.70 -2.76 4.99
C ASP A 75 -13.47 -1.69 3.92
N LEU A 76 -13.65 -0.41 4.27
CA LEU A 76 -13.40 0.71 3.37
C LEU A 76 -11.92 0.81 2.97
N CYS A 77 -11.00 0.66 3.93
CA CYS A 77 -9.57 0.69 3.66
C CYS A 77 -9.12 -0.48 2.78
N LEU A 78 -9.60 -1.70 3.05
CA LEU A 78 -9.28 -2.88 2.26
C LEU A 78 -9.85 -2.76 0.83
N ALA A 79 -11.11 -2.37 0.70
CA ALA A 79 -11.74 -2.14 -0.60
C ALA A 79 -10.99 -1.07 -1.40
N PHE A 80 -10.51 -0.01 -0.75
CA PHE A 80 -9.68 1.01 -1.39
C PHE A 80 -8.34 0.46 -1.87
N GLU A 81 -7.61 -0.31 -1.04
CA GLU A 81 -6.33 -0.92 -1.40
C GLU A 81 -6.47 -1.85 -2.62
N ILE A 82 -7.49 -2.71 -2.63
CA ILE A 82 -7.82 -3.59 -3.76
C ILE A 82 -8.16 -2.77 -5.01
N THR A 83 -9.00 -1.75 -4.86
CA THR A 83 -9.39 -0.88 -5.99
C THR A 83 -8.18 -0.18 -6.61
N GLN A 84 -7.23 0.28 -5.80
CA GLN A 84 -5.98 0.87 -6.31
C GLN A 84 -5.13 -0.14 -7.09
N ILE A 85 -5.08 -1.40 -6.64
CA ILE A 85 -4.37 -2.47 -7.36
C ILE A 85 -5.04 -2.74 -8.71
N GLU A 86 -6.37 -2.87 -8.74
CA GLU A 86 -7.11 -3.16 -9.97
C GLU A 86 -7.03 -2.01 -10.99
N ILE A 87 -7.18 -0.76 -10.54
CA ILE A 87 -7.02 0.43 -11.42
C ILE A 87 -5.60 0.46 -12.03
N LYS A 88 -4.56 0.14 -11.24
CA LYS A 88 -3.18 0.08 -11.74
C LYS A 88 -3.02 -1.01 -12.81
N LYS A 89 -3.62 -2.18 -12.63
CA LYS A 89 -3.61 -3.28 -13.63
C LYS A 89 -4.31 -2.84 -14.93
N MET A 90 -5.49 -2.23 -14.83
CA MET A 90 -6.26 -1.73 -15.98
C MET A 90 -5.47 -0.70 -16.80
N ASN A 91 -4.83 0.26 -16.12
CA ASN A 91 -4.01 1.29 -16.77
C ASN A 91 -2.77 0.72 -17.47
N LYS A 92 -2.26 -0.43 -17.02
CA LYS A 92 -1.11 -1.11 -17.64
C LYS A 92 -1.53 -1.89 -18.88
N ALA A 93 -2.69 -2.53 -18.86
CA ALA A 93 -3.26 -3.27 -20.01
C ALA A 93 -3.61 -2.35 -21.19
N GLY A 94 -4.02 -1.11 -20.94
CA GLY A 94 -4.33 -0.13 -21.99
C GLY A 94 -3.12 0.42 -22.75
N ARG A 95 -1.87 0.14 -22.34
CA ARG A 95 -0.65 0.70 -22.95
C ARG A 95 0.07 -0.24 -23.93
N THR A 96 -0.36 -1.48 -24.12
CA THR A 96 0.37 -2.49 -24.92
C THR A 96 0.00 -2.55 -26.41
N THR A 97 -0.60 -1.51 -26.99
CA THR A 97 -0.90 -1.48 -28.45
C THR A 97 -0.49 -0.16 -29.11
N SER A 98 0.81 0.07 -29.23
CA SER A 98 1.38 0.98 -30.25
C SER A 98 2.87 0.72 -30.46
N GLY A 99 3.21 0.21 -31.66
CA GLY A 99 4.56 -0.01 -32.21
C GLY A 99 5.06 -1.46 -32.04
N ASN A 100 5.42 -2.23 -33.07
CA ASN A 100 5.63 -1.97 -34.48
C ASN A 100 5.61 -3.34 -35.21
N ASP A 101 4.77 -3.51 -36.23
CA ASP A 101 4.78 -4.68 -37.11
C ASP A 101 5.15 -4.22 -38.52
N GLN A 102 6.41 -4.43 -38.91
CA GLN A 102 6.84 -4.50 -40.31
C GLN A 102 7.95 -5.54 -40.48
N SER A 103 7.54 -6.69 -41.01
CA SER A 103 8.12 -7.37 -42.17
C SER A 103 9.52 -8.03 -42.06
N ARG A 104 9.47 -9.37 -42.00
CA ARG A 104 10.29 -10.39 -42.68
C ARG A 104 11.48 -9.90 -43.55
N SER A 105 12.69 -10.37 -43.23
CA SER A 105 13.57 -11.12 -44.16
C SER A 105 14.71 -11.80 -43.39
N VAL A 106 15.11 -12.99 -43.80
CA VAL A 106 16.07 -13.89 -43.13
C VAL A 106 17.37 -13.96 -43.94
N ALA A 107 18.52 -13.76 -43.27
CA ALA A 107 19.91 -14.26 -43.54
C ALA A 107 20.63 -13.84 -44.86
N PRO A 108 22.00 -13.89 -44.97
CA PRO A 108 22.93 -14.73 -44.21
C PRO A 108 24.26 -14.12 -43.71
N LEU A 109 24.97 -14.98 -42.97
CA LEU A 109 26.27 -14.85 -42.29
C LEU A 109 27.46 -14.52 -43.22
N GLN A 110 28.38 -13.68 -42.74
CA GLN A 110 29.79 -13.76 -43.16
C GLN A 110 30.76 -13.35 -42.04
N GLN A 111 31.83 -14.15 -41.92
CA GLN A 111 32.83 -14.18 -40.86
C GLN A 111 34.05 -13.28 -41.15
N VAL A 112 34.55 -12.66 -40.07
CA VAL A 112 35.96 -12.44 -39.65
C VAL A 112 36.92 -11.61 -40.53
N LYS A 113 37.48 -10.57 -39.89
CA LYS A 113 38.90 -10.14 -39.77
C LYS A 113 38.89 -8.63 -39.38
N LYS A 114 39.77 -8.02 -38.61
CA LYS A 114 40.93 -8.34 -37.76
C LYS A 114 41.21 -7.05 -36.94
N GLU A 115 41.98 -7.20 -35.87
CA GLU A 115 42.48 -6.17 -34.96
C GLU A 115 43.11 -4.94 -35.63
N GLU A 116 42.99 -3.77 -34.99
CA GLU A 116 44.13 -2.85 -34.80
C GLU A 116 43.89 -1.85 -33.64
N ILE A 117 45.01 -1.46 -33.02
CA ILE A 117 45.24 -0.80 -31.73
C ILE A 117 45.48 0.70 -31.93
N CYS A 118 45.14 1.55 -30.94
CA CYS A 118 45.84 2.80 -30.55
C CYS A 118 45.04 3.50 -29.44
N THR A 119 45.59 4.11 -28.38
CA THR A 119 46.94 4.40 -27.88
C THR A 119 46.83 4.54 -26.37
#